data_AF-A0A9E4BNG2-F1
#
_entry.id   AF-A0A9E4BNG2-F1
#
_cell.length_a   1.000
_cell.length_b   1.000
_cell.length_c   1.000
_cell.angle_alpha   90.00
_cell.angle_beta   90.00
_cell.angle_gamma   90.00
#
_symmetry.space_group_name_H-M   'P 1'
#
loop_
_entity.id
_entity.type
_entity.pdbx_description
1 polymer ?
#
loop_
_entity_poly.entity_id
_entity_poly.type
_entity_poly.pdbx_seq_one_letter_code
_entity_poly.pdbx_strand_id
1 'polypeptide(L)'
;MGLTEEERFRFDLTGFMVRPAILSADEVAAIVDQIDRIKHNPESLPPEHRAVPGGPASVLIDHPKVIDVLHEIIGPEIRLEAAGCVWRKKGQSHGALHGGARGQIDPIFGYRVQNGRIHAGMVRVI
;
A
#
# COMPACT_ATOMS: atom_id res chain seq x y z
N MET A 1 -0.48 -16.72 0.89
CA MET A 1 0.19 -17.07 2.16
C MET A 1 0.27 -15.81 3.00
N GLY A 2 -0.22 -15.85 4.24
CA GLY A 2 -0.21 -14.73 5.19
C GLY A 2 1.20 -14.31 5.61
N LEU A 3 1.31 -13.65 6.76
CA LEU A 3 2.60 -13.32 7.35
C LEU A 3 3.35 -14.58 7.79
N THR A 4 4.65 -14.63 7.51
CA THR A 4 5.55 -15.53 8.24
C THR A 4 5.76 -15.02 9.67
N GLU A 5 6.25 -15.87 10.58
CA GLU A 5 6.55 -15.45 11.96
C GLU A 5 7.58 -14.31 12.02
N GLU A 6 8.59 -14.33 11.15
CA GLU A 6 9.58 -13.25 11.07
C GLU A 6 8.95 -11.94 10.57
N GLU A 7 8.08 -12.00 9.57
CA GLU A 7 7.36 -10.84 9.05
C GLU A 7 6.41 -10.26 10.10
N ARG A 8 5.68 -11.12 10.83
CA ARG A 8 4.85 -10.73 11.97
C ARG A 8 5.70 -10.00 13.01
N PHE A 9 6.80 -10.60 13.44
CA PHE A 9 7.71 -9.99 14.41
C PHE A 9 8.24 -8.62 13.96
N ARG A 10 8.65 -8.49 12.68
CA ARG A 10 9.11 -7.21 12.12
C ARG A 10 8.01 -6.16 12.07
N PHE A 11 6.81 -6.55 11.66
CA PHE A 11 5.66 -5.66 11.62
C PHE A 11 5.27 -5.19 13.03
N ASP A 12 5.24 -6.10 14.00
CA ASP A 12 4.96 -5.80 15.41
C ASP A 12 5.99 -4.82 16.00
N LEU A 13 7.27 -4.98 15.65
CA LEU A 13 8.36 -4.15 16.17
C LEU A 13 8.39 -2.76 15.53
N THR A 14 8.09 -2.64 14.25
CA THR A 14 8.39 -1.43 13.46
C THR A 14 7.16 -0.75 12.84
N GLY A 15 6.00 -1.41 12.83
CA GLY A 15 4.79 -0.94 12.18
C GLY A 15 4.81 -1.05 10.65
N PHE A 16 5.85 -1.64 10.06
CA PHE A 16 5.93 -1.92 8.62
C PHE A 16 6.79 -3.16 8.33
N MET A 17 6.71 -3.64 7.09
CA MET A 17 7.63 -4.65 6.57
C MET A 17 7.80 -4.48 5.05
N VAL A 18 8.79 -5.15 4.47
CA VAL A 18 9.07 -5.08 3.03
C VAL A 18 9.15 -6.49 2.48
N ARG A 19 8.31 -6.80 1.49
CA ARG A 19 8.45 -7.99 0.64
C ARG A 19 9.07 -7.58 -0.70
N PRO A 20 10.31 -8.00 -1.00
CA PRO A 20 10.96 -7.62 -2.25
C PRO A 20 10.32 -8.34 -3.44
N ALA A 21 10.37 -7.70 -4.61
CA ALA A 21 10.01 -8.31 -5.90
C ALA A 21 8.62 -8.97 -5.92
N ILE A 22 7.61 -8.30 -5.34
CA ILE A 22 6.22 -8.72 -5.45
C ILE A 22 5.77 -8.73 -6.91
N LEU A 23 6.08 -7.64 -7.61
CA LEU A 23 5.87 -7.43 -9.04
C LEU A 23 7.11 -7.83 -9.84
N SER A 24 6.87 -8.31 -11.06
CA SER A 24 7.87 -8.54 -12.09
C SER A 24 8.40 -7.22 -12.68
N ALA A 25 9.54 -7.31 -13.37
CA ALA A 25 10.12 -6.15 -14.06
C ALA A 25 9.17 -5.56 -15.12
N ASP A 26 8.43 -6.41 -15.84
CA ASP A 26 7.50 -6.00 -16.89
C ASP A 26 6.27 -5.29 -16.32
N GLU A 27 5.71 -5.80 -15.21
CA GLU A 27 4.62 -5.13 -14.49
C GLU A 27 5.05 -3.76 -13.98
N VAL A 28 6.25 -3.67 -13.39
CA VAL A 28 6.82 -2.40 -12.94
C VAL A 28 6.99 -1.44 -14.12
N ALA A 29 7.55 -1.89 -15.24
CA ALA A 29 7.75 -1.06 -16.43
C ALA A 29 6.41 -0.54 -16.98
N ALA A 30 5.38 -1.38 -17.05
CA ALA A 30 4.05 -0.99 -17.52
C ALA A 30 3.37 0.04 -16.60
N ILE A 31 3.50 -0.12 -15.27
CA ILE A 31 2.95 0.84 -14.30
C ILE A 31 3.70 2.18 -14.39
N VAL A 32 5.03 2.15 -14.56
CA VAL A 32 5.83 3.37 -14.71
C VAL A 32 5.46 4.12 -15.99
N ASP A 33 5.36 3.43 -17.13
CA ASP A 33 4.90 4.02 -18.40
C ASP A 33 3.50 4.62 -18.28
N GLN A 34 2.57 3.91 -17.63
CA GLN A 34 1.23 4.44 -17.37
C GLN A 34 1.29 5.73 -16.53
N ILE A 35 2.01 5.73 -15.40
CA ILE A 35 2.10 6.90 -14.52
C ILE A 35 2.73 8.09 -15.25
N ASP A 36 3.75 7.87 -16.08
CA ASP A 36 4.37 8.92 -16.89
C ASP A 36 3.34 9.55 -17.85
N ARG A 37 2.59 8.71 -18.58
CA ARG A 37 1.52 9.17 -19.48
C ARG A 37 0.39 9.89 -18.74
N ILE A 38 -0.01 9.41 -17.56
CA ILE A 38 -0.99 10.13 -16.70
C ILE A 38 -0.51 11.56 -16.40
N LYS A 39 0.79 11.76 -16.16
CA LYS A 39 1.34 13.09 -15.81
C LYS A 39 1.56 13.99 -17.01
N HIS A 40 1.95 13.45 -18.15
CA HIS A 40 2.45 14.25 -19.27
C HIS A 40 1.54 14.22 -20.52
N ASN A 41 0.77 13.16 -20.73
CA ASN A 41 -0.09 12.99 -21.89
C ASN A 41 -1.31 12.08 -21.59
N PRO A 42 -2.21 12.49 -20.68
CA PRO A 42 -3.30 11.61 -20.23
C PRO A 42 -4.28 11.24 -21.34
N GLU A 43 -4.44 12.09 -22.37
CA GLU A 43 -5.30 11.79 -23.51
C GLU A 43 -4.81 10.62 -24.38
N SER A 44 -3.53 10.24 -24.25
CA SER A 44 -2.98 9.04 -24.89
C SER A 44 -3.47 7.73 -24.28
N LEU A 45 -4.12 7.79 -23.11
CA LEU A 45 -4.67 6.64 -22.41
C LEU A 45 -6.20 6.60 -22.54
N PRO A 46 -6.81 5.40 -22.55
CA PRO A 46 -8.25 5.25 -22.33
C PRO A 46 -8.69 5.96 -21.04
N PRO A 47 -9.88 6.60 -20.99
CA PRO A 47 -10.34 7.35 -19.81
C PRO A 47 -10.17 6.63 -18.47
N GLU A 48 -10.48 5.34 -18.42
CA GLU A 48 -10.38 4.47 -17.25
C GLU A 48 -8.94 4.18 -16.79
N HIS A 49 -7.93 4.45 -17.62
CA HIS A 49 -6.51 4.26 -17.31
C HIS A 49 -5.79 5.56 -16.92
N ARG A 50 -6.49 6.70 -16.98
CA ARG A 50 -5.92 8.04 -16.70
C ARG A 50 -5.70 8.32 -15.21
N ALA A 51 -6.07 7.39 -14.35
CA ALA A 51 -5.82 7.44 -12.92
C ALA A 51 -5.53 6.03 -12.39
N VAL A 52 -4.71 5.94 -11.35
CA VAL A 52 -4.57 4.71 -10.58
C VAL A 52 -5.83 4.51 -9.71
N PRO A 53 -6.28 3.26 -9.49
CA PRO A 53 -5.62 2.01 -9.83
C PRO A 53 -6.09 1.40 -11.17
N GLY A 54 -6.60 2.19 -12.12
CA GLY A 54 -6.97 1.67 -13.45
C GLY A 54 -5.77 1.24 -14.29
N GLY A 55 -5.99 0.59 -15.42
CA GLY A 55 -4.94 0.23 -16.39
C GLY A 55 -3.91 -0.77 -15.85
N PRO A 56 -2.63 -0.66 -16.25
CA PRO A 56 -1.55 -1.49 -15.71
C PRO A 56 -1.48 -1.54 -14.17
N ALA A 57 -1.79 -0.44 -13.48
CA ALA A 57 -1.79 -0.40 -12.01
C ALA A 57 -2.92 -1.23 -11.36
N SER A 58 -3.88 -1.76 -12.12
CA SER A 58 -4.98 -2.57 -11.58
C SER A 58 -4.52 -3.89 -10.98
N VAL A 59 -3.36 -4.40 -11.40
CA VAL A 59 -2.73 -5.60 -10.79
C VAL A 59 -2.41 -5.41 -9.30
N LEU A 60 -2.32 -4.16 -8.83
CA LEU A 60 -2.09 -3.86 -7.41
C LEU A 60 -3.34 -4.10 -6.55
N ILE A 61 -4.53 -4.10 -7.15
CA ILE A 61 -5.79 -4.40 -6.46
C ILE A 61 -5.81 -5.88 -6.13
N ASP A 62 -6.09 -6.21 -4.87
CA ASP A 62 -6.23 -7.59 -4.38
C ASP A 62 -5.07 -8.53 -4.75
N HIS A 63 -3.86 -7.96 -4.91
CA HIS A 63 -2.69 -8.73 -5.32
C HIS A 63 -2.49 -9.94 -4.39
N PRO A 64 -2.38 -11.18 -4.92
CA PRO A 64 -2.47 -12.41 -4.12
C PRO A 64 -1.35 -12.55 -3.07
N LYS A 65 -0.20 -11.90 -3.30
CA LYS A 65 0.91 -11.86 -2.32
C LYS A 65 0.73 -10.81 -1.21
N VAL A 66 -0.31 -9.98 -1.28
CA VAL A 66 -0.62 -8.86 -0.38
C VAL A 66 -1.94 -9.10 0.35
N ILE A 67 -2.96 -9.62 -0.33
CA ILE A 67 -4.31 -9.73 0.23
C ILE A 67 -4.37 -10.55 1.53
N ASP A 68 -3.66 -11.68 1.58
CA ASP A 68 -3.62 -12.53 2.78
C ASP A 68 -2.93 -11.84 3.97
N VAL A 69 -1.95 -10.97 3.70
CA VAL A 69 -1.30 -10.15 4.73
C VAL A 69 -2.28 -9.13 5.29
N LEU A 70 -3.07 -8.49 4.43
CA LEU A 70 -4.10 -7.53 4.87
C LEU A 70 -5.17 -8.22 5.71
N HIS A 71 -5.65 -9.40 5.28
CA HIS A 71 -6.63 -10.17 6.05
C HIS A 71 -6.14 -10.51 7.46
N GLU A 72 -4.84 -10.73 7.61
CA GLU A 72 -4.24 -11.04 8.90
C GLU A 72 -4.06 -9.81 9.80
N ILE A 73 -3.68 -8.66 9.22
CA ILE A 73 -3.38 -7.43 9.99
C ILE A 73 -4.65 -6.65 10.34
N ILE A 74 -5.57 -6.48 9.37
CA ILE A 74 -6.76 -5.61 9.50
C ILE A 74 -8.09 -6.37 9.50
N GLY A 75 -8.07 -7.68 9.27
CA GLY A 75 -9.24 -8.55 9.33
C GLY A 75 -9.79 -8.95 7.95
N PRO A 76 -10.74 -9.88 7.90
CA PRO A 76 -11.18 -10.53 6.65
C PRO A 76 -12.04 -9.64 5.74
N GLU A 77 -12.67 -8.61 6.30
CA GLU A 77 -13.54 -7.68 5.57
C GLU A 77 -12.76 -6.39 5.34
N ILE A 78 -12.18 -6.25 4.15
CA ILE A 78 -11.37 -5.07 3.80
C ILE A 78 -12.01 -4.30 2.65
N ARG A 79 -11.68 -3.00 2.58
CA ARG A 79 -12.07 -2.12 1.48
C ARG A 79 -10.86 -1.31 1.06
N LEU A 80 -10.65 -1.19 -0.25
CA LEU A 80 -9.75 -0.18 -0.78
C LEU A 80 -10.37 1.21 -0.56
N GLU A 81 -9.82 1.97 0.38
CA GLU A 81 -10.30 3.32 0.68
C GLU A 81 -9.82 4.34 -0.35
N ALA A 82 -8.54 4.29 -0.70
CA ALA A 82 -7.92 5.21 -1.64
C ALA A 82 -6.75 4.55 -2.36
N ALA A 83 -6.54 4.94 -3.62
CA ALA A 83 -5.35 4.60 -4.40
C ALA A 83 -4.79 5.87 -5.03
N GLY A 84 -3.46 5.96 -5.12
CA GLY A 84 -2.79 7.14 -5.63
C GLY A 84 -1.34 6.86 -5.99
N CYS A 85 -0.77 7.69 -6.87
CA CYS A 85 0.66 7.66 -7.18
C CYS A 85 1.35 8.90 -6.59
N VAL A 86 2.58 8.72 -6.15
CA VAL A 86 3.44 9.81 -5.69
C VAL A 86 4.52 10.04 -6.73
N TRP A 87 4.49 11.21 -7.37
CA TRP A 87 5.53 11.65 -8.31
C TRP A 87 6.33 12.79 -7.68
N ARG A 88 7.66 12.65 -7.64
CA ARG A 88 8.55 13.68 -7.09
C ARG A 88 9.75 13.92 -7.98
N LYS A 89 10.16 15.19 -8.07
CA LYS A 89 11.43 15.62 -8.66
C LYS A 89 12.49 15.67 -7.57
N LYS A 90 13.74 15.42 -7.96
CA LYS A 90 14.90 15.55 -7.08
C LYS A 90 14.93 16.95 -6.44
N GLY A 91 15.08 17.01 -5.12
CA GLY A 91 15.13 18.26 -4.35
C GLY A 91 13.78 18.80 -3.87
N GLN A 92 12.64 18.18 -4.24
CA GLN A 92 11.36 18.56 -3.65
C GLN A 92 11.29 18.16 -2.17
N SER A 93 10.67 19.01 -1.35
CA SER A 93 10.47 18.78 0.08
C SER A 93 9.52 17.62 0.35
N HIS A 94 9.59 17.08 1.57
CA HIS A 94 8.68 16.06 2.08
C HIS A 94 8.04 16.52 3.39
N GLY A 95 6.92 15.90 3.76
CA GLY A 95 6.29 16.12 5.06
C GLY A 95 7.14 15.57 6.21
N ALA A 96 6.81 16.00 7.42
CA ALA A 96 7.34 15.43 8.66
C ALA A 96 6.68 14.07 8.97
N LEU A 97 7.16 13.40 10.03
CA LEU A 97 6.53 12.19 10.57
C LEU A 97 5.06 12.48 10.94
N HIS A 98 4.14 11.60 10.53
CA HIS A 98 2.70 11.76 10.76
C HIS A 98 2.03 10.40 11.01
N GLY A 99 1.14 10.34 11.99
CA GLY A 99 0.38 9.13 12.35
C GLY A 99 1.15 8.11 13.20
N GLY A 100 0.42 7.17 13.82
CA GLY A 100 1.00 5.98 14.48
C GLY A 100 1.67 6.18 15.84
N ALA A 101 1.63 7.37 16.44
CA ALA A 101 2.27 7.63 17.73
C ALA A 101 1.51 7.02 18.92
N ARG A 102 2.24 6.68 20.00
CA ARG A 102 1.68 6.27 21.31
C ARG A 102 0.91 7.45 21.91
N GLY A 103 -0.39 7.49 21.69
CA GLY A 103 -1.26 8.63 22.10
C GLY A 103 -2.36 8.95 21.09
N GLN A 104 -2.35 8.29 19.93
CA GLN A 104 -3.44 8.37 18.97
C GLN A 104 -4.75 7.87 19.60
N ILE A 105 -5.67 8.80 19.85
CA ILE A 105 -6.95 8.53 20.55
C ILE A 105 -7.84 7.64 19.68
N ASP A 106 -7.87 7.91 18.39
CA ASP A 106 -8.67 7.15 17.44
C ASP A 106 -8.05 5.75 17.21
N PRO A 107 -8.76 4.67 17.61
CA PRO A 107 -8.29 3.30 17.45
C PRO A 107 -7.90 2.90 16.04
N ILE A 108 -8.50 3.49 15.00
CA ILE A 108 -8.28 3.06 13.61
C ILE A 108 -6.88 3.40 13.11
N PHE A 109 -6.23 4.40 13.72
CA PHE A 109 -4.88 4.84 13.38
C PHE A 109 -3.80 4.24 14.30
N GLY A 110 -4.20 3.34 15.19
CA GLY A 110 -3.32 2.67 16.13
C GLY A 110 -3.01 1.24 15.71
N TYR A 111 -1.94 0.69 16.28
CA TYR A 111 -1.63 -0.72 16.25
C TYR A 111 -1.71 -1.28 17.68
N ARG A 112 -2.53 -2.31 17.90
CA ARG A 112 -2.71 -2.97 19.20
C ARG A 112 -2.76 -4.47 19.01
N VAL A 113 -2.26 -5.22 20.00
CA VAL A 113 -2.41 -6.67 20.06
C VAL A 113 -3.17 -7.03 21.32
N GLN A 114 -4.26 -7.77 21.18
CA GLN A 114 -5.06 -8.26 22.30
C GLN A 114 -5.45 -9.71 22.04
N ASN A 115 -5.23 -10.59 23.02
CA ASN A 115 -5.56 -12.02 22.94
C ASN A 115 -4.98 -12.71 21.68
N GLY A 116 -3.74 -12.37 21.33
CA GLY A 116 -3.04 -12.95 20.16
C GLY A 116 -3.54 -12.44 18.80
N ARG A 117 -4.42 -11.43 18.76
CA ARG A 117 -4.94 -10.84 17.52
C ARG A 117 -4.46 -9.42 17.34
N ILE A 118 -4.09 -9.06 16.11
CA ILE A 118 -3.79 -7.68 15.72
C ILE A 118 -5.10 -6.91 15.54
N HIS A 119 -5.12 -5.68 16.05
CA HIS A 119 -6.16 -4.69 15.85
C HIS A 119 -5.51 -3.44 15.26
N ALA A 120 -5.66 -3.28 13.95
CA ALA A 120 -5.17 -2.15 13.17
C ALA A 120 -6.20 -1.74 12.11
N GLY A 121 -6.09 -0.52 11.60
CA GLY A 121 -6.89 -0.01 10.49
C GLY A 121 -6.04 0.81 9.53
N MET A 122 -6.59 1.14 8.35
CA MET A 122 -5.95 1.97 7.32
C MET A 122 -4.49 1.59 7.01
N VAL A 123 -4.24 0.28 6.86
CA VAL A 123 -2.92 -0.20 6.44
C VAL A 123 -2.67 0.24 5.01
N ARG A 124 -1.53 0.91 4.80
CA ARG A 124 -1.09 1.38 3.49
C ARG A 124 -0.18 0.34 2.83
N VAL A 125 -0.51 0.00 1.59
CA VAL A 125 0.39 -0.74 0.68
C VAL A 125 1.06 0.29 -0.23
N ILE A 126 2.38 0.20 -0.38
CA ILE A 126 3.22 1.13 -1.16
C ILE A 126 3.96 0.34 -2.23
#